data_AF-W7W282-F1
#
_entry.id   AF-W7W282-F1
#
_cell.length_a   1.000
_cell.length_b   1.000
_cell.length_c   1.000
_cell.angle_alpha   90.00
_cell.angle_beta   90.00
_cell.angle_gamma   90.00
#
_symmetry.space_group_name_H-M   'P 1'
#
loop_
_entity.id
_entity.type
_entity.pdbx_description
1 polymer ?
#
loop_
_entity_poly.entity_id
_entity_poly.type
_entity_poly.pdbx_seq_one_letter_code
_entity_poly.pdbx_strand_id
1 'polypeptide(L)' 'MTGSDIPPRTVRCPGCGQFSIYASTNPYRPFCSERCKNGDLGAWANERYRVEASPPVEGDDAEH' A
#
# COMPACT_ATOMS: atom_id res chain seq x y z
N MET A 1 1.73 -24.01 -22.12
CA MET A 1 1.11 -22.79 -21.56
C MET A 1 0.26 -23.20 -20.37
N THR A 2 0.87 -23.53 -19.23
CA THR A 2 0.14 -23.91 -18.02
C THR A 2 -0.16 -22.64 -17.22
N GLY A 3 -1.34 -22.05 -17.45
CA GLY A 3 -1.86 -21.04 -16.54
C GLY A 3 -2.01 -21.67 -15.17
N SER A 4 -1.39 -21.08 -14.15
CA SER A 4 -1.50 -21.57 -12.78
C SER A 4 -2.96 -21.65 -12.35
N ASP A 5 -3.45 -22.87 -12.10
CA ASP A 5 -4.73 -23.21 -11.44
C ASP A 5 -4.79 -22.78 -9.96
N ILE A 6 -3.92 -21.86 -9.53
CA ILE A 6 -3.94 -21.35 -8.17
C ILE A 6 -5.04 -20.29 -8.09
N PRO A 7 -6.04 -20.44 -7.22
CA PRO A 7 -7.09 -19.45 -7.08
C PRO A 7 -6.47 -18.10 -6.70
N PRO A 8 -6.95 -17.00 -7.29
CA PRO A 8 -6.33 -15.71 -7.09
C PRO A 8 -6.46 -15.27 -5.63
N ARG A 9 -5.35 -14.81 -5.05
CA ARG A 9 -5.33 -14.33 -3.66
C ARG A 9 -6.23 -13.12 -3.52
N THR A 10 -6.95 -13.01 -2.40
CA THR A 10 -7.79 -11.85 -2.09
C THR A 10 -7.20 -11.10 -0.91
N VAL A 11 -7.13 -9.78 -0.99
CA VAL A 11 -6.58 -8.89 0.05
C VAL A 11 -7.56 -7.77 0.39
N ARG A 12 -7.31 -7.03 1.48
CA ARG A 12 -8.07 -5.81 1.81
C ARG A 12 -7.52 -4.65 0.99
N CYS A 13 -8.40 -3.91 0.32
CA CYS A 13 -8.08 -2.70 -0.42
C CYS A 13 -7.56 -1.63 0.54
N PRO A 14 -6.36 -1.08 0.35
CA PRO A 14 -5.83 -0.04 1.24
C PRO A 14 -6.67 1.24 1.26
N GLY A 15 -7.31 1.59 0.14
CA GLY A 15 -8.08 2.84 0.02
C GLY A 15 -9.48 2.81 0.63
N CYS A 16 -10.12 1.64 0.76
CA CYS A 16 -11.52 1.56 1.22
C CYS A 16 -11.85 0.33 2.10
N GLY A 17 -10.89 -0.56 2.33
CA GLY A 17 -11.06 -1.77 3.14
C GLY A 17 -11.85 -2.90 2.48
N GLN A 18 -12.46 -2.71 1.32
CA GLN A 18 -13.20 -3.77 0.60
C GLN A 18 -12.25 -4.86 0.09
N PHE A 19 -12.78 -6.03 -0.30
CA PHE A 19 -11.96 -7.09 -0.88
C PHE A 19 -11.44 -6.73 -2.28
N SER A 20 -10.20 -7.12 -2.56
CA SER A 20 -9.49 -6.88 -3.82
C SER A 20 -8.83 -8.16 -4.30
N ILE A 21 -9.04 -8.50 -5.57
CA ILE A 21 -8.39 -9.65 -6.21
C ILE A 21 -6.94 -9.28 -6.51
N TYR A 22 -6.00 -10.06 -6.01
CA TYR A 22 -4.55 -9.93 -6.22
C TYR A 22 -4.09 -10.88 -7.34
N ALA A 23 -4.51 -10.59 -8.57
CA ALA A 23 -4.14 -11.34 -9.78
C ALA A 23 -4.08 -10.44 -11.01
N SER A 24 -3.45 -10.93 -12.09
CA SER A 24 -3.28 -10.23 -13.38
C SER A 24 -4.57 -9.60 -13.91
N THR A 25 -5.71 -10.27 -13.68
CA THR A 25 -7.06 -9.88 -14.07
C THR A 25 -7.58 -8.59 -13.40
N ASN A 26 -7.04 -8.21 -12.25
CA ASN A 26 -7.29 -6.91 -11.64
C ASN A 26 -6.09 -5.97 -11.89
N PRO A 27 -6.16 -5.04 -12.85
CA PRO A 27 -5.05 -4.14 -13.17
C PRO A 27 -4.79 -3.10 -12.07
N TYR A 28 -5.70 -2.93 -11.11
CA TYR A 28 -5.61 -1.95 -10.03
C TYR A 28 -5.11 -2.54 -8.71
N ARG A 29 -4.76 -3.84 -8.67
CA ARG A 29 -4.21 -4.49 -7.48
C ARG A 29 -3.05 -3.66 -6.86
N PRO A 30 -2.99 -3.50 -5.52
CA PRO A 30 -3.83 -4.12 -4.49
C PRO A 30 -5.20 -3.45 -4.27
N PHE A 31 -5.54 -2.39 -5.02
CA PHE A 31 -6.81 -1.68 -4.88
C PHE A 31 -7.97 -2.42 -5.57
N CYS A 32 -9.18 -2.23 -5.06
CA CYS A 32 -10.39 -2.84 -5.64
C CYS A 32 -10.85 -2.15 -6.94
N SER A 33 -10.37 -0.94 -7.23
CA SER A 33 -10.75 -0.16 -8.42
C SER A 33 -9.77 0.97 -8.71
N GLU A 34 -9.87 1.53 -9.91
CA GLU A 34 -9.14 2.74 -10.33
C GLU A 34 -9.35 3.92 -9.38
N ARG A 35 -10.58 4.11 -8.89
CA ARG A 35 -10.92 5.18 -7.95
C ARG A 35 -10.07 5.11 -6.68
N CYS A 36 -9.87 3.93 -6.13
CA CYS A 36 -9.08 3.75 -4.91
C CYS A 36 -7.58 3.94 -5.18
N LYS A 37 -7.08 3.49 -6.35
CA LYS A 37 -5.69 3.74 -6.77
C LYS A 37 -5.42 5.24 -6.92
N ASN A 38 -6.28 5.97 -7.61
CA ASN A 38 -6.11 7.41 -7.83
C ASN A 38 -6.30 8.20 -6.53
N GLY A 39 -7.21 7.76 -5.65
CA GLY A 39 -7.38 8.33 -4.32
C GLY A 39 -6.13 8.20 -3.45
N ASP A 40 -5.47 7.03 -3.48
CA ASP A 40 -4.20 6.81 -2.79
C ASP A 40 -3.12 7.77 -3.30
N LEU A 41 -2.92 7.85 -4.63
CA LEU A 41 -2.01 8.81 -5.24
C LEU A 41 -2.30 10.25 -4.84
N GLY A 42 -3.59 10.62 -4.74
CA GLY A 42 -4.02 11.91 -4.22
C GLY A 42 -3.62 12.11 -2.75
N ALA A 43 -3.80 11.11 -1.89
CA ALA A 43 -3.40 11.19 -0.48
C ALA A 43 -1.89 11.39 -0.31
N TRP A 44 -1.08 10.72 -1.14
CA TRP A 44 0.37 10.96 -1.21
C TRP A 44 0.69 12.40 -1.63
N ALA A 45 0.09 12.87 -2.72
CA ALA A 45 0.32 14.23 -3.23
C ALA A 45 -0.10 15.33 -2.23
N ASN A 46 -1.06 15.03 -1.35
CA ASN A 46 -1.55 15.93 -0.31
C ASN A 46 -0.89 15.70 1.06
N GLU A 47 0.22 14.96 1.12
CA GLU A 47 1.00 14.71 2.34
C GLU A 47 0.16 14.16 3.51
N ARG A 48 -0.87 13.36 3.17
CA ARG A 48 -1.78 12.76 4.17
C ARG A 48 -1.16 11.56 4.89
N TYR A 49 -0.12 10.97 4.31
CA TYR A 49 0.65 9.91 4.92
C TYR A 49 1.82 10.48 5.70
N ARG A 50 1.91 10.14 6.98
CA ARG A 50 2.98 10.56 7.89
C ARG A 50 3.54 9.35 8.62
N VAL A 51 4.85 9.33 8.80
CA VAL A 51 5.54 8.41 9.71
C VAL A 51 5.85 9.19 10.98
N GLU A 52 5.40 8.67 12.12
CA GLU A 52 5.74 9.26 13.41
C GLU A 52 7.25 9.12 13.65
N ALA A 53 7.91 10.21 14.03
CA ALA A 53 9.30 10.16 14.45
C ALA A 53 9.39 9.50 15.83
N SER A 54 10.27 8.52 15.97
CA SER A 54 10.66 8.08 17.31
C SER A 54 11.43 9.23 17.99
N PRO A 55 11.25 9.44 19.31
CA PRO A 55 12.03 10.44 20.02
C PRO A 55 13.52 10.16 19.82
N PRO A 56 14.37 11.20 19.68
CA PRO A 56 15.81 11.00 19.59
C PRO A 56 16.27 10.19 20.80
N VAL A 57 16.97 9.10 20.55
CA VAL A 57 17.69 8.39 21.60
C VAL A 57 18.83 9.31 22.04
N GLU A 58 18.77 9.85 23.25
CA GLU A 58 19.89 10.58 23.85
C GLU A 58 21.02 9.57 24.09
N GLY A 59 21.97 9.48 23.16
CA GLY A 59 23.09 8.54 23.23
C GLY A 59 24.07 8.68 22.07
N ASP A 60 25.19 9.34 22.37
CA ASP A 60 26.48 9.33 21.66
C ASP A 60 26.62 10.22 20.40
N ASP A 61 26.72 11.54 20.62
CA ASP A 61 27.68 12.39 19.91
C ASP A 61 28.74 12.83 20.93
N ALA A 62 29.64 11.91 21.24
CA ALA A 62 30.96 12.25 21.74
C ALA A 62 31.93 12.04 20.56
N GLU A 63 32.35 13.14 19.93
CA GLU A 63 33.55 13.28 19.09
C GLU A 63 33.47 12.79 17.61
N HIS A 64 33.20 13.75 16.70
CA HIS A 64 34.06 14.04 15.55
C HIS A 64 33.96 15.49 15.05
#